data_AF-A0A1M3IDN9-F1
#
_entry.id   AF-A0A1M3IDN9-F1
#
_cell.length_a   1.000
_cell.length_b   1.000
_cell.length_c   1.000
_cell.angle_alpha   90.00
_cell.angle_beta   90.00
_cell.angle_gamma   90.00
#
_symmetry.space_group_name_H-M   'P 1'
#
loop_
_entity.id
_entity.type
_entity.pdbx_description
1 polymer ?
#
loop_
_entity_poly.entity_id
_entity_poly.type
_entity_poly.pdbx_seq_one_letter_code
_entity_poly.pdbx_strand_id
1 'polypeptide(L)'
;MKGFNSLASYKNKIAGLVILSIGLLVTIVEKLHPFTVVAKWNADTHLAACIWIIVFGMYMTAFSREKFEDERVKKIRARALQTTMMLLTGTTLAFSLTVITQNLGDLDVMILLMMPAIYLAIYLAMFHIGLYFDEMWDYDEKPVGIIENFKKNKKSIIIFQLLSLAIVFIIYLLLS
;
A
#
# COMPACT_ATOMS: atom_id res chain seq x y z
N MET A 1 -5.35 4.61 28.69
CA MET A 1 -4.98 4.71 27.26
C MET A 1 -5.73 5.84 26.53
N LYS A 2 -5.63 7.11 26.97
CA LYS A 2 -6.31 8.24 26.30
C LYS A 2 -5.53 8.79 25.08
N GLY A 3 -4.21 8.57 25.02
CA GLY A 3 -3.36 9.06 23.92
C GLY A 3 -3.48 8.29 22.59
N PHE A 4 -3.70 6.98 22.63
CA PHE A 4 -3.78 6.15 21.41
C PHE A 4 -4.99 6.50 20.52
N ASN A 5 -6.08 6.99 21.11
CA ASN A 5 -7.25 7.46 20.35
C ASN A 5 -7.00 8.78 19.59
N SER A 6 -5.98 9.56 19.96
CA SER A 6 -5.62 10.81 19.28
C SER A 6 -5.08 10.56 17.88
N LEU A 7 -4.26 9.51 17.72
CA LEU A 7 -3.64 9.13 16.45
C LEU A 7 -4.66 8.56 15.44
N ALA A 8 -5.75 7.98 15.93
CA ALA A 8 -6.80 7.41 15.10
C ALA A 8 -7.80 8.45 14.53
N SER A 9 -7.60 9.75 14.74
CA SER A 9 -8.58 10.76 14.30
C SER A 9 -8.64 10.92 12.76
N TYR A 10 -9.81 11.28 12.23
CA TYR A 10 -9.99 11.60 10.80
C TYR A 10 -9.09 12.77 10.34
N LYS A 11 -8.74 13.69 11.25
CA LYS A 11 -7.79 14.79 10.96
C LYS A 11 -6.42 14.26 10.53
N ASN A 12 -5.97 13.16 11.14
CA ASN A 12 -4.70 12.53 10.79
C ASN A 12 -4.75 11.81 9.43
N LYS A 13 -5.94 11.41 8.98
CA LYS A 13 -6.14 10.92 7.60
C LYS A 13 -5.79 12.00 6.60
N ILE A 14 -6.34 13.20 6.81
CA ILE A 14 -6.09 14.37 5.94
C ILE A 14 -4.61 14.75 5.99
N ALA A 15 -4.01 14.82 7.18
CA ALA A 15 -2.58 15.09 7.32
C ALA A 15 -1.73 14.04 6.59
N GLY A 16 -2.06 12.76 6.73
CA GLY A 16 -1.39 11.65 6.02
C GLY A 16 -1.48 11.79 4.50
N LEU A 17 -2.65 12.14 3.97
CA LEU A 17 -2.85 12.39 2.53
C LEU A 17 -2.03 13.58 2.02
N VAL A 18 -1.93 14.65 2.81
CA VAL A 18 -1.10 15.82 2.47
C VAL A 18 0.37 15.42 2.43
N ILE A 19 0.87 14.72 3.45
CA ILE A 19 2.26 14.25 3.50
C ILE A 19 2.57 13.31 2.33
N LEU A 20 1.66 12.37 2.03
CA LEU A 20 1.77 11.47 0.89
C LEU A 20 1.85 12.23 -0.43
N SER A 21 0.98 13.22 -0.62
CA SER A 21 0.94 14.03 -1.84
C SER A 21 2.22 14.84 -2.03
N ILE A 22 2.76 15.41 -0.95
CA ILE A 22 4.03 16.14 -0.97
C ILE A 22 5.18 15.19 -1.30
N GLY A 23 5.26 14.03 -0.65
CA GLY A 23 6.29 13.02 -0.92
C GLY A 23 6.30 12.59 -2.38
N LEU A 24 5.13 12.27 -2.94
CA LEU A 24 4.99 11.91 -4.37
C LEU A 24 5.41 13.05 -5.30
N LEU A 25 4.99 14.28 -5.01
CA LEU A 25 5.34 15.44 -5.82
C LEU A 25 6.85 15.69 -5.82
N VAL A 26 7.48 15.62 -4.65
CA VAL A 26 8.94 15.75 -4.51
C VAL A 26 9.66 14.68 -5.32
N THR A 27 9.24 13.41 -5.24
CA THR A 27 9.83 12.33 -6.04
C THR A 27 9.65 12.52 -7.55
N ILE A 28 8.48 13.00 -8.00
CA ILE A 28 8.25 13.31 -9.42
C ILE A 28 9.17 14.44 -9.89
N VAL A 29 9.28 15.52 -9.11
CA VAL A 29 10.14 16.66 -9.45
C VAL A 29 11.61 16.23 -9.47
N GLU A 30 12.05 15.42 -8.51
CA GLU A 30 13.42 14.88 -8.45
C GLU A 30 13.74 14.04 -9.70
N LYS A 31 12.78 13.25 -10.20
CA LYS A 31 12.98 12.45 -11.41
C LYS A 31 13.00 13.29 -12.70
N LEU A 32 12.31 14.43 -12.73
CA LEU A 32 12.34 15.37 -13.86
C LEU A 32 13.57 16.28 -13.85
N HIS A 33 13.96 16.73 -12.67
CA HIS A 33 15.11 17.60 -12.44
C HIS A 33 15.85 17.10 -11.19
N PRO A 34 16.98 16.39 -11.33
CA PRO A 34 17.74 15.91 -10.18
C PRO A 34 18.18 17.08 -9.30
N PHE A 35 17.74 17.08 -8.04
CA PHE A 35 18.15 18.06 -7.04
C PHE A 35 18.40 17.35 -5.71
N THR A 36 19.27 17.91 -4.88
CA THR A 36 19.52 17.44 -3.52
C THR A 36 19.18 18.54 -2.53
N VAL A 37 18.27 18.25 -1.60
CA VAL A 37 17.91 19.20 -0.52
C VAL A 37 19.07 19.36 0.47
N VAL A 38 19.85 18.30 0.67
CA VAL A 38 21.00 18.28 1.56
C VAL A 38 22.25 18.04 0.72
N ALA A 39 23.18 19.01 0.73
CA ALA A 39 24.38 18.99 -0.12
C ALA A 39 25.32 17.78 0.11
N LYS A 40 25.18 17.07 1.23
CA LYS A 40 25.96 15.86 1.55
C LYS A 40 25.29 14.55 1.12
N TRP A 41 24.05 14.59 0.64
CA TRP A 41 23.32 13.37 0.30
C TRP A 41 23.56 12.97 -1.15
N ASN A 42 23.76 11.67 -1.38
CA ASN A 42 23.71 11.09 -2.71
C ASN A 42 22.24 11.00 -3.18
N ALA A 43 22.02 10.92 -4.50
CA ALA A 43 20.69 10.80 -5.12
C ALA A 43 19.90 9.62 -4.51
N ASP A 44 20.54 8.47 -4.32
CA ASP A 44 19.89 7.28 -3.75
C ASP A 44 19.41 7.51 -2.30
N THR A 45 20.19 8.27 -1.52
CA THR A 45 19.85 8.59 -0.13
C THR A 45 18.66 9.56 -0.06
N HIS A 46 18.61 10.49 -1.00
CA HIS A 46 17.52 11.45 -1.12
C HIS A 46 16.23 10.76 -1.59
N LEU A 47 16.31 9.90 -2.61
CA LEU A 47 15.20 9.08 -3.07
C LEU A 47 14.67 8.17 -1.94
N ALA A 48 15.56 7.51 -1.19
CA ALA A 48 15.17 6.70 -0.03
C ALA A 48 14.43 7.52 1.03
N ALA A 49 14.87 8.74 1.32
CA ALA A 49 14.18 9.64 2.23
C ALA A 49 12.78 10.02 1.74
N CYS A 50 12.63 10.30 0.44
CA CYS A 50 11.32 10.56 -0.17
C CYS A 50 10.38 9.36 -0.06
N ILE A 51 10.88 8.14 -0.31
CA ILE A 51 10.11 6.90 -0.13
C ILE A 51 9.64 6.77 1.33
N TRP A 52 10.47 7.07 2.32
CA TRP A 52 10.06 7.03 3.73
C TRP A 52 8.98 8.06 4.08
N ILE A 53 9.02 9.25 3.48
CA ILE A 53 7.96 10.26 3.63
C ILE A 53 6.63 9.73 3.06
N ILE A 54 6.67 9.10 1.89
CA ILE A 54 5.51 8.45 1.25
C ILE A 54 4.96 7.35 2.17
N VAL A 55 5.81 6.45 2.64
CA VAL A 55 5.45 5.35 3.56
C VAL A 55 4.79 5.90 4.82
N PHE A 56 5.34 6.97 5.40
CA PHE A 56 4.78 7.59 6.58
C PHE A 56 3.39 8.19 6.32
N GLY A 57 3.20 8.89 5.20
CA GLY A 57 1.88 9.41 4.78
C GLY A 57 0.85 8.30 4.56
N MET A 58 1.26 7.20 3.93
CA MET A 58 0.43 6.01 3.74
C MET A 58 0.06 5.36 5.08
N TYR A 59 1.02 5.23 5.99
CA TYR A 59 0.79 4.68 7.33
C TYR A 59 -0.23 5.49 8.12
N MET A 60 -0.07 6.83 8.15
CA MET A 60 -1.04 7.71 8.81
C MET A 60 -2.44 7.56 8.21
N THR A 61 -2.53 7.48 6.88
CA THR A 61 -3.79 7.28 6.17
C THR A 61 -4.41 5.92 6.52
N ALA A 62 -3.60 4.86 6.52
CA ALA A 62 -4.02 3.47 6.75
C ALA A 62 -4.62 3.23 8.14
N PHE A 63 -4.06 3.87 9.16
CA PHE A 63 -4.45 3.66 10.56
C PHE A 63 -5.38 4.76 11.13
N SER A 64 -5.70 5.78 10.35
CA SER A 64 -6.72 6.78 10.70
C SER A 64 -8.15 6.23 10.59
N ARG A 65 -9.10 6.79 11.33
CA ARG A 65 -10.53 6.45 11.23
C ARG A 65 -11.20 7.14 10.05
N GLU A 66 -12.26 6.53 9.54
CA GLU A 66 -13.16 7.18 8.60
C GLU A 66 -14.02 8.24 9.29
N LYS A 67 -14.55 9.18 8.49
CA LYS A 67 -15.49 10.21 8.97
C LYS A 67 -16.73 9.59 9.61
N PHE A 68 -17.19 8.48 9.05
CA PHE A 68 -18.26 7.65 9.58
C PHE A 68 -17.71 6.24 9.76
N GLU A 69 -17.59 5.79 10.99
CA GLU A 69 -17.02 4.48 11.32
C GLU A 69 -18.10 3.60 11.93
N ASP A 70 -18.63 2.69 11.12
CA ASP A 70 -19.62 1.68 11.51
C ASP A 70 -18.96 0.31 11.70
N GLU A 71 -19.76 -0.70 12.07
CA GLU A 71 -19.27 -2.07 12.25
C GLU A 71 -18.77 -2.68 10.92
N ARG A 72 -19.40 -2.32 9.79
CA ARG A 72 -19.01 -2.76 8.46
C ARG A 72 -17.58 -2.33 8.16
N VAL A 73 -17.28 -1.03 8.25
CA VAL A 73 -15.96 -0.43 8.00
C VAL A 73 -14.87 -1.11 8.84
N LYS A 74 -15.17 -1.46 10.10
CA LYS A 74 -14.23 -2.20 10.96
C LYS A 74 -13.98 -3.62 10.43
N LYS A 75 -15.01 -4.33 9.97
CA LYS A 75 -14.88 -5.66 9.33
C LYS A 75 -14.07 -5.59 8.03
N ILE A 76 -14.31 -4.57 7.19
CA ILE A 76 -13.53 -4.33 5.96
C ILE A 76 -12.05 -4.15 6.31
N ARG A 77 -11.76 -3.28 7.28
CA ARG A 77 -10.41 -2.97 7.74
C ARG A 77 -9.69 -4.22 8.24
N ALA A 78 -10.36 -5.02 9.09
CA ALA A 78 -9.80 -6.24 9.65
C ALA A 78 -9.48 -7.26 8.55
N ARG A 79 -10.40 -7.51 7.61
CA ARG A 79 -10.18 -8.44 6.49
C ARG A 79 -9.08 -7.94 5.54
N ALA A 80 -9.06 -6.66 5.18
CA ALA A 80 -8.01 -6.07 4.34
C ALA A 80 -6.62 -6.20 4.99
N LEU A 81 -6.52 -5.96 6.29
CA LEU A 81 -5.29 -6.17 7.05
C LEU A 81 -4.89 -7.64 7.07
N GLN A 82 -5.84 -8.55 7.34
CA GLN A 82 -5.59 -9.98 7.38
C GLN A 82 -5.05 -10.50 6.03
N THR A 83 -5.69 -10.16 4.91
CA THR A 83 -5.22 -10.60 3.59
C THR A 83 -3.86 -10.01 3.26
N THR A 84 -3.62 -8.73 3.57
CA THR A 84 -2.31 -8.11 3.35
C THR A 84 -1.21 -8.81 4.17
N MET A 85 -1.50 -9.15 5.42
CA MET A 85 -0.56 -9.89 6.27
C MET A 85 -0.31 -11.31 5.75
N MET A 86 -1.34 -12.01 5.28
CA MET A 86 -1.16 -13.31 4.63
C MET A 86 -0.25 -13.22 3.40
N LEU A 87 -0.44 -12.20 2.56
CA LEU A 87 0.42 -11.96 1.40
C LEU A 87 1.86 -11.63 1.82
N LEU A 88 2.05 -10.75 2.81
CA LEU A 88 3.37 -10.40 3.34
C LEU A 88 4.08 -11.64 3.90
N THR A 89 3.40 -12.46 4.69
CA THR A 89 3.98 -13.69 5.25
C THR A 89 4.31 -14.68 4.13
N GLY A 90 3.39 -14.89 3.17
CA GLY A 90 3.59 -15.82 2.06
C GLY A 90 4.76 -15.43 1.17
N THR A 91 4.88 -14.15 0.81
CA THR A 91 6.01 -13.63 0.02
C THR A 91 7.32 -13.67 0.80
N THR A 92 7.32 -13.32 2.09
CA THR A 92 8.51 -13.44 2.93
C THR A 92 9.00 -14.88 3.00
N LEU A 93 8.10 -15.84 3.20
CA LEU A 93 8.44 -17.27 3.22
C LEU A 93 8.98 -17.74 1.87
N ALA A 94 8.31 -17.37 0.77
CA ALA A 94 8.75 -17.71 -0.58
C ALA A 94 10.16 -17.15 -0.84
N PHE A 95 10.39 -15.90 -0.48
CA PHE A 95 11.67 -15.23 -0.61
C PHE A 95 12.77 -15.88 0.24
N SER A 96 12.49 -16.20 1.50
CA SER A 96 13.43 -16.93 2.36
C SER A 96 13.82 -18.28 1.78
N LEU A 97 12.87 -19.03 1.22
CA LEU A 97 13.14 -20.30 0.55
C LEU A 97 14.01 -20.10 -0.71
N THR A 98 13.74 -19.06 -1.50
CA THR A 98 14.56 -18.74 -2.68
C THR A 98 15.98 -18.34 -2.29
N VAL A 99 16.18 -17.53 -1.24
CA VAL A 99 17.53 -17.16 -0.74
C VAL A 99 18.32 -18.39 -0.27
N ILE A 100 17.66 -19.38 0.35
CA ILE A 100 18.32 -20.61 0.79
C ILE A 100 18.70 -21.51 -0.40
N THR A 101 17.84 -21.57 -1.41
CA THR A 101 17.98 -22.53 -2.53
C THR A 101 18.73 -21.97 -3.73
N GLN A 102 18.80 -20.65 -3.86
CA GLN A 102 19.41 -19.95 -4.98
C GLN A 102 20.31 -18.82 -4.45
N ASN A 103 21.46 -18.64 -5.08
CA ASN A 103 22.33 -17.53 -4.77
C ASN A 103 21.79 -16.26 -5.45
N LEU A 104 20.97 -15.50 -4.72
CA LEU A 104 20.27 -14.31 -5.24
C LEU A 104 21.19 -13.08 -5.41
N GLY A 105 22.50 -13.21 -5.22
CA GLY A 105 23.44 -12.09 -5.29
C GLY A 105 23.17 -11.05 -4.21
N ASP A 106 23.71 -9.84 -4.39
CA ASP A 106 23.38 -8.68 -3.56
C ASP A 106 21.95 -8.27 -3.87
N LEU A 107 21.01 -8.78 -3.09
CA LEU A 107 19.65 -8.30 -3.07
C LEU A 107 19.65 -6.79 -2.85
N ASP A 108 19.11 -6.07 -3.83
CA ASP A 108 19.13 -4.62 -3.84
C ASP A 108 18.43 -4.08 -2.58
N VAL A 109 19.17 -3.32 -1.79
CA VAL A 109 18.70 -2.63 -0.59
C VAL A 109 17.46 -1.78 -0.91
N MET A 110 17.35 -1.30 -2.15
CA MET A 110 16.21 -0.54 -2.64
C MET A 110 14.91 -1.37 -2.65
N ILE A 111 14.96 -2.65 -3.04
CA ILE A 111 13.79 -3.54 -3.03
C ILE A 111 13.29 -3.73 -1.58
N LEU A 112 14.22 -3.94 -0.65
CA LEU A 112 13.88 -4.11 0.76
C LEU A 112 13.21 -2.84 1.34
N LEU A 113 13.67 -1.66 0.91
CA LEU A 113 13.13 -0.36 1.31
C LEU A 113 11.72 -0.10 0.74
N MET A 114 11.41 -0.67 -0.43
CA MET A 114 10.10 -0.52 -1.08
C MET A 114 9.03 -1.48 -0.52
N MET A 115 9.41 -2.58 0.12
CA MET A 115 8.48 -3.57 0.65
C MET A 115 7.39 -2.96 1.57
N PRO A 116 7.71 -2.11 2.57
CA PRO A 116 6.68 -1.46 3.39
C PRO A 116 5.69 -0.63 2.56
N ALA A 117 6.19 0.10 1.56
CA ALA A 117 5.36 0.91 0.67
C ALA A 117 4.40 0.03 -0.16
N ILE A 118 4.91 -1.09 -0.70
CA ILE A 118 4.13 -2.05 -1.49
C ILE A 118 2.98 -2.64 -0.65
N TYR A 119 3.26 -3.14 0.56
CA TYR A 119 2.21 -3.74 1.38
C TYR A 119 1.22 -2.72 1.94
N LEU A 120 1.67 -1.51 2.27
CA LEU A 120 0.74 -0.43 2.62
C LEU A 120 -0.15 -0.04 1.43
N ALA A 121 0.39 -0.04 0.20
CA ALA A 121 -0.39 0.23 -1.00
C ALA A 121 -1.45 -0.86 -1.22
N ILE A 122 -1.07 -2.13 -1.08
CA ILE A 122 -1.98 -3.27 -1.18
C ILE A 122 -3.09 -3.15 -0.12
N TYR A 123 -2.73 -2.91 1.14
CA TYR A 123 -3.70 -2.73 2.21
C TYR A 123 -4.69 -1.59 1.91
N LEU A 124 -4.17 -0.41 1.55
CA LEU A 124 -5.00 0.76 1.24
C LEU A 124 -5.92 0.47 0.05
N ALA A 125 -5.42 -0.21 -0.98
CA ALA A 125 -6.22 -0.64 -2.12
C ALA A 125 -7.34 -1.58 -1.67
N MET A 126 -7.02 -2.66 -0.95
CA MET A 126 -8.00 -3.64 -0.46
C MET A 126 -9.07 -3.00 0.44
N PHE A 127 -8.65 -2.11 1.34
CA PHE A 127 -9.56 -1.42 2.24
C PHE A 127 -10.54 -0.53 1.48
N HIS A 128 -10.06 0.32 0.56
CA HIS A 128 -10.94 1.20 -0.23
C HIS A 128 -11.79 0.42 -1.24
N ILE A 129 -11.30 -0.73 -1.74
CA ILE A 129 -12.11 -1.63 -2.56
C ILE A 129 -13.30 -2.14 -1.77
N GLY A 130 -13.08 -2.69 -0.58
CA GLY A 130 -14.19 -3.14 0.26
C GLY A 130 -15.13 -1.98 0.61
N LEU A 131 -14.60 -0.79 0.86
CA LEU A 131 -15.40 0.38 1.22
C LEU A 131 -16.35 0.85 0.11
N TYR A 132 -15.91 0.85 -1.16
CA TYR A 132 -16.67 1.40 -2.29
C TYR A 132 -17.33 0.34 -3.19
N PHE A 133 -16.83 -0.89 -3.17
CA PHE A 133 -17.31 -2.00 -4.00
C PHE A 133 -17.81 -3.17 -3.13
N ASP A 134 -18.56 -2.83 -2.07
CA ASP A 134 -19.17 -3.69 -1.04
C ASP A 134 -19.77 -5.01 -1.61
N GLU A 135 -20.28 -5.00 -2.85
CA GLU A 135 -20.81 -6.19 -3.54
C GLU A 135 -19.78 -7.31 -3.82
N MET A 136 -18.48 -7.02 -3.73
CA MET A 136 -17.40 -8.01 -3.93
C MET A 136 -17.07 -8.79 -2.66
N TRP A 137 -17.40 -8.25 -1.49
CA TRP A 137 -16.98 -8.78 -0.21
C TRP A 137 -18.23 -9.14 0.58
N ASP A 138 -18.71 -10.36 0.38
CA ASP A 138 -19.80 -10.89 1.20
C ASP A 138 -19.29 -11.00 2.65
N TYR A 139 -19.74 -10.09 3.50
CA TYR A 139 -19.42 -10.08 4.93
C TYR A 139 -20.26 -11.10 5.69
N ASP A 140 -21.35 -11.57 5.08
CA ASP A 140 -22.07 -12.77 5.49
C ASP A 140 -21.38 -13.99 4.87
N GLU A 141 -21.21 -15.05 5.65
CA GLU A 141 -20.52 -16.29 5.27
C GLU A 141 -21.31 -17.14 4.25
N LYS A 142 -21.95 -16.53 3.25
CA LYS A 142 -22.58 -17.28 2.17
C LYS A 142 -21.49 -17.67 1.17
N PRO A 143 -21.25 -18.96 0.94
CA PRO A 143 -20.23 -19.39 -0.02
C PRO A 143 -20.73 -19.08 -1.43
N VAL A 144 -20.42 -17.89 -1.94
CA VAL A 144 -20.67 -17.54 -3.34
C VAL A 144 -19.55 -18.14 -4.18
N GLY A 145 -19.90 -18.88 -5.23
CA GLY A 145 -18.90 -19.52 -6.09
C GLY A 145 -17.99 -18.48 -6.75
N ILE A 146 -16.70 -18.80 -6.89
CA ILE A 146 -15.67 -17.90 -7.47
C ILE A 146 -16.11 -17.35 -8.84
N ILE A 147 -16.75 -18.18 -9.66
CA ILE A 147 -17.23 -17.84 -11.00
C ILE A 147 -18.40 -16.84 -10.96
N GLU A 148 -19.30 -16.97 -9.98
CA GLU A 148 -20.44 -16.05 -9.81
C GLU A 148 -19.97 -14.68 -9.34
N ASN A 149 -19.01 -14.64 -8.41
CA ASN A 149 -18.41 -13.38 -7.96
C ASN A 149 -17.68 -12.66 -9.11
N PHE A 150 -16.93 -13.42 -9.93
CA PHE A 150 -16.22 -12.85 -11.09
C PHE A 150 -17.17 -12.29 -12.15
N LYS A 151 -18.30 -12.97 -12.43
CA LYS A 151 -19.32 -12.48 -13.38
C LYS A 151 -20.01 -11.22 -12.88
N LYS A 152 -20.38 -11.19 -11.59
CA LYS A 152 -21.07 -10.05 -10.96
C LYS A 152 -20.21 -8.80 -10.96
N ASN A 153 -18.92 -8.96 -10.63
CA ASN A 153 -18.03 -7.84 -10.36
C ASN A 153 -16.98 -7.58 -11.45
N LYS A 154 -17.18 -8.13 -12.66
CA LYS A 154 -16.19 -8.13 -13.75
C LYS A 154 -15.59 -6.76 -14.06
N LYS A 155 -16.40 -5.69 -14.04
CA LYS A 155 -15.94 -4.33 -14.39
C LYS A 155 -14.99 -3.78 -13.33
N SER A 156 -15.33 -3.96 -12.05
CA SER A 156 -14.52 -3.52 -10.92
C SER A 156 -13.22 -4.31 -10.83
N ILE A 157 -13.26 -5.61 -11.10
CA ILE A 157 -12.07 -6.46 -11.17
C ILE A 157 -11.15 -6.03 -12.31
N ILE A 158 -11.68 -5.72 -13.50
CA ILE A 158 -10.87 -5.27 -14.64
C ILE A 158 -10.25 -3.90 -14.35
N ILE A 159 -11.01 -2.93 -13.82
CA ILE A 159 -10.50 -1.61 -13.45
C ILE A 159 -9.41 -1.74 -12.37
N PHE A 160 -9.62 -2.61 -11.39
CA PHE A 160 -8.63 -2.92 -10.36
C PHE A 160 -7.35 -3.53 -10.96
N GLN A 161 -7.48 -4.43 -11.93
CA GLN A 161 -6.33 -5.02 -12.61
C GLN A 161 -5.57 -4.04 -13.49
N LEU A 162 -6.26 -3.07 -14.07
CA LEU A 162 -5.61 -1.97 -14.77
C LEU A 162 -4.89 -1.02 -13.80
N LEU A 163 -5.47 -0.73 -12.63
CA LEU A 163 -4.84 0.10 -11.60
C LEU A 163 -3.66 -0.59 -10.91
N SER A 164 -3.77 -1.88 -10.60
CA SER A 164 -2.67 -2.65 -10.02
C SER A 164 -1.54 -2.82 -11.03
N LEU A 165 -1.84 -3.08 -12.30
CA LEU A 165 -0.84 -3.06 -13.37
C LEU A 165 -0.23 -1.68 -13.57
N ALA A 166 -0.98 -0.58 -13.44
CA ALA A 166 -0.44 0.77 -13.51
C ALA A 166 0.52 1.07 -12.35
N ILE A 167 0.19 0.64 -11.13
CA ILE A 167 1.07 0.79 -9.96
C ILE A 167 2.33 -0.07 -10.12
N VAL A 168 2.19 -1.32 -10.56
CA VAL A 168 3.33 -2.20 -10.85
C VAL A 168 4.19 -1.64 -11.98
N PHE A 169 3.59 -1.04 -13.01
CA PHE A 169 4.30 -0.38 -14.09
C PHE A 169 5.04 0.88 -13.62
N ILE A 170 4.44 1.66 -12.73
CA ILE A 170 5.11 2.81 -12.08
C ILE A 170 6.30 2.32 -11.23
N ILE A 171 6.13 1.23 -10.48
CA ILE A 171 7.21 0.62 -9.69
C ILE A 171 8.32 0.10 -10.62
N TYR A 172 7.96 -0.58 -11.71
CA TYR A 172 8.92 -1.03 -12.72
C TYR A 172 9.69 0.15 -13.32
N LEU A 173 9.00 1.23 -13.71
CA LEU A 173 9.62 2.46 -14.19
C LEU A 173 10.51 3.16 -13.14
N LEU A 174 10.28 2.93 -11.85
CA LEU A 174 11.12 3.45 -10.77
C LEU A 174 12.36 2.58 -10.51
N LEU A 175 12.30 1.29 -10.88
CA LEU A 175 13.39 0.32 -10.75
C LEU A 175 14.26 0.21 -12.02
N SER A 176 13.76 0.67 -13.18
CA SER A 176 14.48 0.76 -14.46
C SER A 176 15.12 2.13 -14.67
#